data_AF-A0A7S3F2D5-F1
#
_entry.id   AF-A0A7S3F2D5-F1
#
_cell.length_a   1.000
_cell.length_b   1.000
_cell.length_c   1.000
_cell.angle_alpha   90.00
_cell.angle_beta   90.00
_cell.angle_gamma   90.00
#
_symmetry.space_group_name_H-M   'P 1'
#
loop_
_entity.id
_entity.type
_entity.pdbx_description
1 polymer ?
#
loop_
_entity_poly.entity_id
_entity_poly.type
_entity_poly.pdbx_seq_one_letter_code
_entity_poly.pdbx_strand_id
1 'polypeptide(L)'
;VDCIHLTVGGTSGTDLTAGSPVKLLDLSTHSAVSGGGVPVVAALDSSSAVVCYDKADFGAGGSNGYQTCNHLTVTGTTLSAGEDFYHGEADLSGQTFRTIMPVDASRAIVCHNDRSLCGTGSTGHQQCLRCTLLSVDGTSLTTSGTDLVVAGDSVSSYWEKPRSLSIVAIDASNALLCYLTWPDGKCAYITIPDGPEAETSGSAGIAGDPHMRGGHGEEADFKGDDHATYNALSARNLSLNLLFEHTNFISPHSRLHIHGSWVRAAFFTVRTSRTGRLLHVFFHSKDPHRAIINERSGCLMHPCTGNTTTVLAEGGRPFVAENLHVSLNHKELTLATGRWRVWAQSTVGRPHPNQLRMNVEVKPTYEVNADPVAPHGLLGQTYDRDDLEVNGERDDYSLLDDGRRTTERKGTGSVLTTRAKAAGAIEGDAEDYKMASAFSTDFRFSRFDAMAAPVRNVSALGGRVGRSHHHQHPGRERG
;
A
#
# COMPACT_ATOMS: atom_id res chain seq x y z
N VAL A 1 17.08 26.25 -15.06
CA VAL A 1 17.35 24.80 -14.87
C VAL A 1 16.71 24.07 -16.03
N ASP A 2 17.51 23.37 -16.82
CA ASP A 2 17.01 22.58 -17.95
C ASP A 2 17.12 21.10 -17.58
N CYS A 3 16.01 20.37 -17.72
CA CYS A 3 15.98 18.92 -17.54
C CYS A 3 15.87 18.25 -18.92
N ILE A 4 16.67 17.20 -19.14
CA ILE A 4 16.69 16.45 -20.39
C ILE A 4 16.38 14.99 -20.09
N HIS A 5 15.44 14.40 -20.84
CA HIS A 5 15.19 12.97 -20.78
C HIS A 5 16.22 12.26 -21.65
N LEU A 6 16.91 11.27 -21.08
CA LEU A 6 17.86 10.43 -21.80
C LEU A 6 17.22 9.05 -21.98
N THR A 7 17.03 8.63 -23.23
CA THR A 7 16.55 7.28 -23.56
C THR A 7 17.75 6.40 -23.90
N VAL A 8 17.83 5.23 -23.27
CA VAL A 8 18.80 4.19 -23.64
C VAL A 8 18.18 3.35 -24.76
N GLY A 9 18.79 3.37 -25.94
CA GLY A 9 18.33 2.69 -27.15
C GLY A 9 19.31 1.65 -27.69
N GLY A 10 18.83 0.86 -28.65
CA GLY A 10 19.60 -0.17 -29.36
C GLY A 10 19.48 -1.57 -28.74
N THR A 11 19.66 -2.63 -29.55
CA THR A 11 19.63 -4.04 -29.11
C THR A 11 20.75 -4.39 -28.12
N SER A 12 21.76 -3.53 -27.99
CA SER A 12 22.90 -3.63 -27.07
C SER A 12 22.80 -2.71 -25.84
N GLY A 13 21.85 -1.77 -25.79
CA GLY A 13 21.73 -0.79 -24.69
C GLY A 13 22.89 0.21 -24.59
N THR A 14 23.64 0.43 -25.67
CA THR A 14 24.84 1.30 -25.68
C THR A 14 24.57 2.72 -26.14
N ASP A 15 23.41 3.00 -26.72
CA ASP A 15 23.14 4.29 -27.37
C ASP A 15 22.28 5.16 -26.45
N LEU A 16 22.74 6.39 -26.17
CA LEU A 16 21.97 7.40 -25.43
C LEU A 16 21.38 8.40 -26.41
N THR A 17 20.05 8.51 -26.45
CA THR A 17 19.35 9.54 -27.22
C THR A 17 18.77 10.58 -26.26
N ALA A 18 19.09 11.85 -26.45
CA ALA A 18 18.54 12.94 -25.67
C ALA A 18 17.21 13.43 -26.28
N GLY A 19 16.18 13.56 -25.45
CA GLY A 19 14.93 14.25 -25.78
C GLY A 19 15.09 15.77 -25.75
N SER A 20 14.02 16.50 -26.08
CA SER A 20 14.00 17.95 -25.99
C SER A 20 14.12 18.41 -24.52
N PRO A 21 14.97 19.38 -24.19
CA PRO A 21 15.06 19.93 -22.84
C PRO A 21 13.74 20.60 -22.43
N VAL A 22 13.34 20.39 -21.18
CA VAL A 22 12.28 21.17 -20.52
C VAL A 22 12.93 22.18 -19.60
N LYS A 23 12.58 23.44 -19.82
CA LYS A 23 13.05 24.57 -19.02
C LYS A 23 12.15 24.71 -17.79
N LEU A 24 12.67 24.35 -16.63
CA LEU A 24 11.95 24.45 -15.36
C LEU A 24 12.10 25.83 -14.71
N LEU A 25 13.23 26.49 -14.98
CA LEU A 25 13.49 27.82 -14.44
C LEU A 25 14.21 28.67 -15.48
N ASP A 26 13.63 29.84 -15.80
CA ASP A 26 14.27 30.85 -16.62
C ASP A 26 15.16 31.78 -15.79
N LEU A 27 16.47 31.58 -15.94
CA LEU A 27 17.47 32.43 -15.31
C LEU A 27 17.70 33.74 -16.07
N SER A 28 17.12 33.95 -17.26
CA SER A 28 17.31 35.21 -17.99
C SER A 28 16.65 36.41 -17.31
N THR A 29 15.71 36.17 -16.40
CA THR A 29 15.00 37.19 -15.60
C THR A 29 15.47 37.26 -14.15
N HIS A 30 16.40 36.41 -13.72
CA HIS A 30 16.80 36.27 -12.32
C HIS A 30 18.34 36.28 -12.19
N SER A 31 18.88 37.15 -11.34
CA SER A 31 20.33 37.18 -11.08
C SER A 31 20.80 35.83 -10.50
N ALA A 32 21.81 35.22 -11.10
CA ALA A 32 22.41 33.99 -10.62
C ALA A 32 22.90 34.19 -9.17
N VAL A 33 22.27 33.50 -8.22
CA VAL A 33 22.72 33.49 -6.83
C VAL A 33 24.04 32.72 -6.79
N SER A 34 25.12 33.40 -6.41
CA SER A 34 26.41 32.75 -6.13
C SER A 34 26.23 31.83 -4.91
N GLY A 35 26.02 30.53 -5.16
CA GLY A 35 25.80 29.54 -4.11
C GLY A 35 24.48 28.77 -4.18
N GLY A 36 23.65 28.99 -5.21
CA GLY A 36 22.42 28.21 -5.42
C GLY A 36 22.72 26.70 -5.53
N GLY A 37 21.95 25.87 -4.82
CA GLY A 37 22.15 24.43 -4.81
C GLY A 37 21.91 23.83 -6.19
N VAL A 38 22.56 22.69 -6.48
CA VAL A 38 22.33 21.91 -7.71
C VAL A 38 20.92 21.28 -7.65
N PRO A 39 20.09 21.33 -8.70
CA PRO A 39 18.80 20.64 -8.71
C PRO A 39 18.98 19.16 -8.37
N VAL A 40 18.04 18.60 -7.61
CA VAL A 40 18.02 17.18 -7.28
C VAL A 40 16.79 16.53 -7.91
N VAL A 41 16.96 15.31 -8.41
CA VAL A 41 15.91 14.57 -9.15
C VAL A 41 15.80 13.17 -8.58
N ALA A 42 14.58 12.69 -8.37
CA ALA A 42 14.25 11.30 -8.07
C ALA A 42 13.24 10.77 -9.08
N ALA A 43 13.55 9.65 -9.74
CA ALA A 43 12.57 8.91 -10.53
C ALA A 43 11.63 8.15 -9.61
N LEU A 44 10.31 8.32 -9.78
CA LEU A 44 9.29 7.57 -9.05
C LEU A 44 8.97 6.25 -9.77
N ASP A 45 8.87 6.31 -11.10
CA ASP A 45 8.69 5.16 -11.97
C ASP A 45 9.31 5.41 -13.37
N SER A 46 8.97 4.58 -14.36
CA SER A 46 9.48 4.69 -15.74
C SER A 46 9.02 5.94 -16.50
N SER A 47 8.00 6.63 -16.01
CA SER A 47 7.30 7.75 -16.64
C SER A 47 7.16 8.98 -15.74
N SER A 48 7.69 8.93 -14.52
CA SER A 48 7.41 9.90 -13.47
C SER A 48 8.66 10.20 -12.65
N ALA A 49 8.91 11.47 -12.36
CA ALA A 49 10.00 11.92 -11.50
C ALA A 49 9.62 13.16 -10.71
N VAL A 50 10.31 13.43 -9.61
CA VAL A 50 10.23 14.70 -8.88
C VAL A 50 11.58 15.41 -8.98
N VAL A 51 11.56 16.70 -9.27
CA VAL A 51 12.73 17.57 -9.31
C VAL A 51 12.56 18.68 -8.30
N CYS A 52 13.60 19.01 -7.55
CA CYS A 52 13.60 20.13 -6.61
C CYS A 52 14.79 21.06 -6.83
N TYR A 53 14.54 22.36 -6.80
CA TYR A 53 15.50 23.42 -7.06
C TYR A 53 15.20 24.68 -6.25
N ASP A 54 16.18 25.58 -6.16
CA ASP A 54 15.97 26.89 -5.56
C ASP A 54 15.38 27.85 -6.60
N LYS A 55 14.25 28.48 -6.26
CA LYS A 55 13.66 29.56 -7.04
C LYS A 55 13.82 30.85 -6.25
N ALA A 56 14.52 31.83 -6.81
CA ALA A 56 14.70 33.14 -6.19
C ALA A 56 13.56 34.07 -6.60
N ASP A 57 12.77 34.56 -5.65
CA ASP A 57 11.83 35.65 -5.90
C ASP A 57 12.54 36.98 -5.58
N PHE A 58 13.13 37.59 -6.60
CA PHE A 58 13.74 38.92 -6.48
C PHE A 58 12.65 40.02 -6.49
N GLY A 59 11.81 40.03 -5.45
CA GLY A 59 11.15 41.28 -5.06
C GLY A 59 12.23 42.30 -4.67
N ALA A 60 12.11 43.53 -5.17
CA ALA A 60 13.13 44.58 -5.05
C ALA A 60 13.59 44.81 -3.58
N GLY A 61 14.63 44.09 -3.14
CA GLY A 61 15.28 44.28 -1.83
C GLY A 61 15.43 43.05 -0.92
N GLY A 62 14.91 41.87 -1.29
CA GLY A 62 15.01 40.66 -0.45
C GLY A 62 15.83 39.52 -1.07
N SER A 63 16.62 38.83 -0.27
CA SER A 63 17.37 37.60 -0.62
C SER A 63 16.59 36.31 -0.31
N ASN A 64 15.25 36.38 -0.29
CA ASN A 64 14.41 35.24 0.06
C ASN A 64 14.25 34.35 -1.18
N GLY A 65 14.66 33.10 -1.06
CA GLY A 65 14.33 32.07 -2.03
C GLY A 65 13.32 31.12 -1.47
N TYR A 66 12.67 30.39 -2.37
CA TYR A 66 11.84 29.27 -2.01
C TYR A 66 12.44 28.00 -2.56
N GLN A 67 12.35 26.92 -1.78
CA GLN A 67 12.59 25.59 -2.33
C GLN A 67 11.36 25.18 -3.10
N THR A 68 11.56 24.93 -4.39
CA THR A 68 10.50 24.57 -5.33
C THR A 68 10.71 23.14 -5.79
N CYS A 69 9.66 22.34 -5.79
CA CYS A 69 9.65 21.04 -6.45
C CYS A 69 8.60 21.00 -7.56
N ASN A 70 8.84 20.20 -8.60
CA ASN A 70 7.87 19.91 -9.64
C ASN A 70 7.79 18.40 -9.84
N HIS A 71 6.58 17.94 -10.15
CA HIS A 71 6.40 16.64 -10.75
C HIS A 71 6.75 16.71 -12.24
N LEU A 72 7.51 15.73 -12.72
CA LEU A 72 7.86 15.57 -14.12
C LEU A 72 7.19 14.31 -14.65
N THR A 73 6.47 14.46 -15.76
CA THR A 73 5.91 13.33 -16.50
C THR A 73 6.67 13.13 -17.81
N VAL A 74 6.91 11.86 -18.17
CA VAL A 74 7.60 11.45 -19.39
C VAL A 74 6.59 10.72 -20.28
N THR A 75 6.36 11.27 -21.48
CA THR A 75 5.57 10.60 -22.52
C THR A 75 6.42 10.48 -23.78
N GLY A 76 6.94 9.27 -24.03
CA GLY A 76 7.92 9.03 -25.09
C GLY A 76 9.24 9.77 -24.82
N THR A 77 9.61 10.69 -25.70
CA THR A 77 10.79 11.56 -25.54
C THR A 77 10.46 12.93 -24.94
N THR A 78 9.19 13.19 -24.64
CA THR A 78 8.71 14.48 -24.15
C THR A 78 8.64 14.46 -22.63
N LEU A 79 9.28 15.44 -22.00
CA LEU A 79 9.09 15.77 -20.60
C LEU A 79 8.01 16.85 -20.48
N SER A 80 7.19 16.78 -19.45
CA SER A 80 6.28 17.86 -19.05
C SER A 80 6.44 18.11 -17.55
N ALA A 81 6.47 19.39 -17.16
CA ALA A 81 6.50 19.77 -15.75
C ALA A 81 5.08 20.09 -15.27
N GLY A 82 4.76 19.60 -14.08
CA GLY A 82 3.58 19.99 -13.32
C GLY A 82 3.74 21.34 -12.63
N GLU A 83 2.80 21.66 -11.76
CA GLU A 83 2.78 22.92 -11.02
C GLU A 83 3.96 23.05 -10.06
N ASP A 84 4.40 24.29 -9.81
CA ASP A 84 5.42 24.60 -8.82
C ASP A 84 4.86 24.33 -7.42
N PHE A 85 5.53 23.45 -6.67
CA PHE A 85 5.25 23.20 -5.27
C PHE A 85 6.29 23.86 -4.39
N TYR A 86 5.84 24.82 -3.59
CA TYR A 86 6.67 25.60 -2.69
C TYR A 86 6.74 24.91 -1.32
N HIS A 87 7.92 24.45 -0.91
CA HIS A 87 8.10 23.79 0.39
C HIS A 87 9.07 24.56 1.29
N GLY A 88 8.53 25.55 1.99
CA GLY A 88 9.27 26.32 2.99
C GLY A 88 10.08 27.50 2.44
N GLU A 89 10.50 28.37 3.35
CA GLU A 89 11.38 29.49 3.05
C GLU A 89 12.84 29.01 3.03
N ALA A 90 13.54 29.23 1.93
CA ALA A 90 14.96 28.97 1.82
C ALA A 90 15.72 30.23 2.23
N ASP A 91 16.52 30.13 3.28
CA ASP A 91 17.59 31.10 3.50
C ASP A 91 18.69 30.85 2.44
N LEU A 92 18.59 31.54 1.30
CA LEU A 92 19.55 31.47 0.20
C LEU A 92 20.94 32.03 0.54
N SER A 93 21.13 32.59 1.75
CA SER A 93 22.44 33.11 2.18
C SER A 93 23.47 32.01 2.49
N GLY A 94 23.10 30.72 2.37
CA GLY A 94 24.01 29.59 2.56
C GLY A 94 23.78 28.45 1.56
N GLN A 95 24.80 27.61 1.38
CA GLN A 95 24.69 26.37 0.59
C GLN A 95 23.56 25.50 1.15
N THR A 96 22.45 25.41 0.44
CA THR A 96 21.33 24.52 0.73
C THR A 96 21.69 23.13 0.22
N PHE A 97 22.17 22.27 1.12
CA PHE A 97 22.26 20.85 0.81
C PHE A 97 20.86 20.27 0.79
N ARG A 98 20.52 19.58 -0.29
CA ARG A 98 19.26 18.87 -0.45
C ARG A 98 19.50 17.49 -1.02
N THR A 99 18.61 16.58 -0.66
CA THR A 99 18.54 15.24 -1.23
C THR A 99 17.08 14.88 -1.42
N ILE A 100 16.81 14.09 -2.45
CA ILE A 100 15.49 13.56 -2.73
C ILE A 100 15.60 12.07 -2.97
N MET A 101 14.60 11.32 -2.50
CA MET A 101 14.54 9.89 -2.68
C MET A 101 13.11 9.44 -2.91
N PRO A 102 12.87 8.58 -3.92
CA PRO A 102 11.56 7.99 -4.12
C PRO A 102 11.26 7.00 -2.99
N VAL A 103 10.04 7.07 -2.45
CA VAL A 103 9.51 6.06 -1.53
C VAL A 103 8.80 4.97 -2.32
N ASP A 104 7.96 5.39 -3.27
CA ASP A 104 7.24 4.54 -4.20
C ASP A 104 6.89 5.33 -5.48
N ALA A 105 5.98 4.81 -6.31
CA ALA A 105 5.59 5.42 -7.58
C ALA A 105 4.85 6.76 -7.44
N SER A 106 4.33 7.08 -6.25
CA SER A 106 3.57 8.31 -6.00
C SER A 106 4.09 9.13 -4.82
N ARG A 107 5.19 8.74 -4.17
CA ARG A 107 5.73 9.46 -3.01
C ARG A 107 7.25 9.60 -3.06
N ALA A 108 7.75 10.73 -2.59
CA ALA A 108 9.19 10.99 -2.41
C ALA A 108 9.47 11.77 -1.13
N ILE A 109 10.62 11.56 -0.52
CA ILE A 109 11.09 12.38 0.60
C ILE A 109 12.10 13.38 0.10
N VAL A 110 11.88 14.65 0.42
CA VAL A 110 12.84 15.73 0.19
C VAL A 110 13.38 16.19 1.54
N CYS A 111 14.70 16.11 1.71
CA CYS A 111 15.35 16.63 2.90
C CYS A 111 16.23 17.82 2.53
N HIS A 112 16.18 18.86 3.34
CA HIS A 112 16.94 20.08 3.16
C HIS A 112 17.28 20.72 4.51
N ASN A 113 18.22 21.66 4.47
CA ASN A 113 18.51 22.51 5.62
C ASN A 113 17.50 23.66 5.70
N ASP A 114 16.89 23.83 6.87
CA ASP A 114 15.93 24.89 7.17
C ASP A 114 16.34 25.59 8.48
N ARG A 115 16.79 26.85 8.36
CA ARG A 115 17.19 27.65 9.52
C ARG A 115 16.02 28.13 10.37
N SER A 116 14.81 28.22 9.81
CA SER A 116 13.63 28.69 10.53
C SER A 116 13.26 27.77 11.71
N LEU A 117 13.66 26.50 11.61
CA LEU A 117 13.48 25.50 12.66
C LEU A 117 14.47 25.62 13.82
N CYS A 118 15.57 26.34 13.63
CA CYS A 118 16.56 26.54 14.67
C CYS A 118 16.14 27.74 15.52
N GLY A 119 15.78 27.51 16.79
CA GLY A 119 15.19 28.51 17.67
C GLY A 119 15.89 29.88 17.64
N THR A 120 15.09 30.94 17.79
CA THR A 120 15.44 32.37 17.61
C THR A 120 16.53 32.91 18.55
N GLY A 121 17.06 32.10 19.46
CA GLY A 121 18.12 32.47 20.41
C GLY A 121 19.53 32.04 20.01
N SER A 122 19.69 31.29 18.91
CA SER A 122 21.01 30.82 18.49
C SER A 122 21.73 31.90 17.69
N THR A 123 22.91 32.28 18.17
CA THR A 123 23.83 33.19 17.48
C THR A 123 24.33 32.51 16.20
N GLY A 124 23.57 32.63 15.11
CA GLY A 124 24.04 32.68 13.73
C GLY A 124 24.32 31.38 12.97
N HIS A 125 24.46 30.20 13.60
CA HIS A 125 25.05 29.04 12.89
C HIS A 125 24.40 27.67 13.09
N GLN A 126 23.23 27.58 13.74
CA GLN A 126 22.52 26.31 13.82
C GLN A 126 21.94 25.91 12.46
N GLN A 127 22.07 24.63 12.13
CA GLN A 127 21.48 24.03 10.94
C GLN A 127 20.53 22.93 11.38
N CYS A 128 19.27 23.04 10.96
CA CYS A 128 18.22 22.10 11.28
C CYS A 128 17.78 21.45 9.99
N LEU A 129 17.65 20.13 9.99
CA LEU A 129 17.23 19.41 8.80
C LEU A 129 15.71 19.24 8.84
N ARG A 130 15.06 19.66 7.77
CA ARG A 130 13.65 19.37 7.50
C ARG A 130 13.58 18.30 6.43
N CYS A 131 12.87 17.23 6.71
CA CYS A 131 12.47 16.25 5.72
C CYS A 131 10.95 16.29 5.53
N THR A 132 10.52 16.46 4.29
CA THR A 132 9.12 16.55 3.90
C THR A 132 8.79 15.39 2.98
N LEU A 133 7.72 14.65 3.30
CA LEU A 133 7.19 13.62 2.42
C LEU A 133 6.25 14.28 1.41
N LEU A 134 6.63 14.20 0.14
CA LEU A 134 5.83 14.65 -0.99
C LEU A 134 4.99 13.49 -1.52
N SER A 135 3.73 13.78 -1.82
CA SER A 135 2.83 12.91 -2.56
C SER A 135 2.53 13.51 -3.93
N VAL A 136 2.42 12.67 -4.95
CA VAL A 136 2.08 13.02 -6.32
C VAL A 136 0.63 12.63 -6.57
N ASP A 137 -0.18 13.60 -6.98
CA ASP A 137 -1.54 13.38 -7.47
C ASP A 137 -1.71 14.06 -8.83
N GLY A 138 -1.85 13.25 -9.88
CA GLY A 138 -1.84 13.74 -11.26
C GLY A 138 -0.53 14.46 -11.60
N THR A 139 -0.60 15.79 -11.74
CA THR A 139 0.55 16.67 -12.01
C THR A 139 0.93 17.56 -10.82
N SER A 140 0.22 17.44 -9.70
CA SER A 140 0.39 18.31 -8.54
C SER A 140 1.15 17.56 -7.44
N LEU A 141 1.98 18.30 -6.70
CA LEU A 141 2.65 17.80 -5.51
C LEU A 141 1.93 18.33 -4.27
N THR A 142 1.82 17.48 -3.25
CA THR A 142 1.29 17.85 -1.93
C THR A 142 2.21 17.34 -0.83
N THR A 143 2.18 17.98 0.34
CA THR A 143 2.79 17.39 1.55
C THR A 143 1.87 16.35 2.14
N SER A 144 2.41 15.18 2.46
CA SER A 144 1.72 14.16 3.24
C SER A 144 2.34 14.05 4.63
N GLY A 145 1.65 14.56 5.64
CA GLY A 145 2.04 14.45 7.05
C GLY A 145 2.80 15.65 7.61
N THR A 146 3.26 15.52 8.85
CA THR A 146 4.07 16.53 9.55
C THR A 146 5.51 16.48 9.08
N ASP A 147 6.12 17.65 8.87
CA ASP A 147 7.56 17.75 8.62
C ASP A 147 8.36 17.00 9.69
N LEU A 148 9.27 16.14 9.25
CA LEU A 148 10.21 15.52 10.16
C LEU A 148 11.36 16.50 10.40
N VAL A 149 11.38 17.07 11.61
CA VAL A 149 12.48 17.90 12.07
C VAL A 149 13.55 17.00 12.69
N VAL A 150 14.67 16.83 11.97
CA VAL A 150 15.87 16.22 12.55
C VAL A 150 16.69 17.37 13.14
N ALA A 151 16.57 17.55 14.46
CA ALA A 151 17.36 18.56 15.17
C ALA A 151 18.85 18.24 14.98
N GLY A 152 19.56 19.13 14.29
CA GLY A 152 21.01 19.11 14.26
C GLY A 152 21.55 19.51 15.63
N ASP A 153 22.69 18.93 16.03
CA ASP A 153 23.43 19.47 17.18
C ASP A 153 23.80 20.91 16.87
N SER A 154 23.81 21.76 17.91
CA SER A 154 24.26 23.13 17.79
C SER A 154 25.76 23.16 17.44
N VAL A 155 26.08 23.24 16.14
CA VAL A 155 27.45 23.45 15.68
C VAL A 155 27.79 24.92 15.84
N SER A 156 28.78 25.22 16.68
CA SER A 156 29.05 26.58 17.16
C SER A 156 29.93 27.41 16.22
N SER A 157 30.48 26.82 15.15
CA SER A 157 31.45 27.49 14.28
C SER A 157 31.07 27.49 12.79
N TYR A 158 31.43 28.60 12.10
CA TYR A 158 31.19 28.86 10.68
C TYR A 158 31.79 27.80 9.74
N TRP A 159 32.73 26.98 10.23
CA TRP A 159 33.54 26.03 9.47
C TRP A 159 33.00 24.60 9.50
N GLU A 160 31.95 24.33 10.28
CA GLU A 160 31.39 22.99 10.53
C GLU A 160 30.01 22.79 9.87
N LYS A 161 29.78 23.43 8.72
CA LYS A 161 28.57 23.23 7.94
C LYS A 161 28.49 21.77 7.47
N PRO A 162 27.36 21.05 7.63
CA PRO A 162 27.19 19.75 7.03
C PRO A 162 27.46 19.83 5.53
N ARG A 163 28.41 19.02 5.06
CA ARG A 163 28.91 19.09 3.68
C ARG A 163 28.17 18.17 2.73
N SER A 164 27.35 17.26 3.26
CA SER A 164 26.67 16.24 2.48
C SER A 164 25.46 15.73 3.25
N LEU A 165 24.37 15.54 2.50
CA LEU A 165 23.12 14.96 2.95
C LEU A 165 22.79 13.81 2.00
N SER A 166 22.48 12.64 2.56
CA SER A 166 22.05 11.48 1.79
C SER A 166 20.90 10.82 2.50
N ILE A 167 19.88 10.43 1.75
CA ILE A 167 18.76 9.64 2.26
C ILE A 167 18.62 8.38 1.41
N VAL A 168 18.30 7.28 2.05
CA VAL A 168 18.05 5.99 1.40
C VAL A 168 16.83 5.33 2.02
N ALA A 169 15.98 4.74 1.19
CA ALA A 169 14.83 3.99 1.64
C ALA A 169 15.34 2.65 2.17
N ILE A 170 14.94 2.30 3.38
CA ILE A 170 15.12 0.95 3.90
C ILE A 170 13.95 0.08 3.39
N ASP A 171 12.73 0.62 3.47
CA ASP A 171 11.49 0.03 2.95
C ASP A 171 10.41 1.11 2.74
N ALA A 172 9.18 0.71 2.40
CA ALA A 172 8.05 1.61 2.14
C ALA A 172 7.60 2.43 3.38
N SER A 173 8.02 2.02 4.57
CA SER A 173 7.66 2.64 5.86
C SER A 173 8.87 3.20 6.60
N ASN A 174 10.10 3.03 6.07
CA ASN A 174 11.33 3.37 6.79
C ASN A 174 12.43 3.89 5.84
N ALA A 175 13.09 4.98 6.24
CA ALA A 175 14.26 5.52 5.54
C ALA A 175 15.40 5.84 6.53
N LEU A 176 16.61 5.89 6.02
CA LEU A 176 17.80 6.31 6.75
C LEU A 176 18.32 7.61 6.15
N LEU A 177 18.37 8.66 6.97
CA LEU A 177 18.96 9.94 6.61
C LEU A 177 20.35 10.05 7.24
N CYS A 178 21.40 10.09 6.43
CA CYS A 178 22.76 10.31 6.91
C CYS A 178 23.25 11.70 6.49
N TYR A 179 23.87 12.39 7.45
CA TYR A 179 24.45 13.71 7.26
C TYR A 179 25.79 13.80 7.97
N LEU A 180 26.73 14.53 7.35
CA LEU A 180 28.05 14.76 7.95
C LEU A 180 27.97 16.02 8.81
N THR A 181 28.21 15.91 10.10
CA THR A 181 28.69 17.04 10.92
C THR A 181 30.21 16.95 11.00
N TRP A 182 30.93 18.04 11.33
CA TRP A 182 32.35 17.91 11.65
C TRP A 182 32.47 17.77 13.17
N PRO A 183 33.23 16.79 13.71
CA PRO A 183 34.00 15.76 13.00
C PRO A 183 33.20 14.50 12.59
N ASP A 184 31.96 14.35 13.02
CA ASP A 184 31.23 13.06 12.97
C ASP A 184 30.15 12.96 11.89
N GLY A 185 30.05 11.79 11.25
CA GLY A 185 28.87 11.40 10.48
C GLY A 185 27.74 10.93 11.39
N LYS A 186 26.52 11.43 11.18
CA LYS A 186 25.32 11.02 11.91
C LYS A 186 24.30 10.43 10.94
N CYS A 187 23.51 9.48 11.42
CA CYS A 187 22.35 8.99 10.71
C CYS A 187 21.12 9.02 11.62
N ALA A 188 20.00 9.46 11.07
CA ALA A 188 18.69 9.46 11.71
C ALA A 188 17.79 8.44 11.02
N TYR A 189 17.06 7.67 11.81
CA TYR A 189 16.02 6.79 11.33
C TYR A 189 14.75 7.60 11.09
N ILE A 190 14.13 7.41 9.93
CA ILE A 190 12.90 8.08 9.53
C ILE A 190 11.82 7.02 9.38
N THR A 191 10.79 7.09 10.22
CA THR A 191 9.55 6.36 9.95
C THR A 191 8.76 7.16 8.93
N ILE A 192 8.57 6.57 7.75
CA ILE A 192 7.73 7.13 6.70
C ILE A 192 6.30 6.86 7.14
N PRO A 193 5.47 7.89 7.38
CA PRO A 193 4.06 7.66 7.59
C PRO A 193 3.54 6.83 6.42
N ASP A 194 2.72 5.83 6.72
CA ASP A 194 1.84 5.28 5.69
C ASP A 194 1.19 6.51 5.02
N GLY A 195 1.22 6.57 3.69
CA GLY A 195 0.70 7.73 2.94
C GLY A 195 -0.70 8.08 3.43
N PRO A 196 -1.20 9.31 3.19
CA PRO A 196 -2.55 9.67 3.62
C PRO A 196 -3.44 8.50 3.23
N GLU A 197 -3.98 7.84 4.25
CA GLU A 197 -4.81 6.68 4.06
C GLU A 197 -5.88 7.18 3.10
N ALA A 198 -5.84 6.72 1.83
CA ALA A 198 -6.70 7.24 0.79
C ALA A 198 -8.10 7.28 1.39
N GLU A 199 -8.59 8.48 1.69
CA GLU A 199 -9.92 8.67 2.23
C GLU A 199 -10.84 8.13 1.15
N THR A 200 -11.41 6.93 1.35
CA THR A 200 -12.69 6.43 0.79
C THR A 200 -12.80 4.91 0.55
N SER A 201 -11.95 4.04 1.10
CA SER A 201 -12.21 2.58 1.00
C SER A 201 -11.95 1.84 2.29
N GLY A 202 -13.02 1.35 2.92
CA GLY A 202 -12.96 0.50 4.10
C GLY A 202 -12.23 -0.81 3.82
N SER A 203 -11.81 -1.51 4.87
CA SER A 203 -11.26 -2.85 4.71
C SER A 203 -12.37 -3.85 4.41
N ALA A 204 -12.08 -4.79 3.52
CA ALA A 204 -12.93 -5.94 3.25
C ALA A 204 -12.33 -7.17 3.91
N GLY A 205 -13.15 -8.09 4.42
CA GLY A 205 -12.63 -9.25 5.14
C GLY A 205 -13.56 -10.45 5.18
N ILE A 206 -12.99 -11.60 5.51
CA ILE A 206 -13.67 -12.85 5.80
C ILE A 206 -13.26 -13.30 7.19
N ALA A 207 -14.23 -13.43 8.09
CA ALA A 207 -13.98 -13.78 9.49
C ALA A 207 -15.06 -14.72 10.04
N GLY A 208 -14.82 -15.27 11.21
CA GLY A 208 -15.75 -16.21 11.85
C GLY A 208 -15.87 -17.55 11.12
N ASP A 209 -17.08 -18.06 11.18
CA ASP A 209 -17.69 -18.98 10.23
C ASP A 209 -18.18 -18.19 9.02
N PRO A 210 -17.55 -18.37 7.84
CA PRO A 210 -17.10 -17.25 7.04
C PRO A 210 -18.16 -16.18 6.75
N HIS A 211 -18.16 -15.14 7.57
CA HIS A 211 -18.86 -13.89 7.35
C HIS A 211 -17.97 -12.98 6.53
N MET A 212 -18.43 -12.60 5.36
CA MET A 212 -17.81 -11.62 4.50
C MET A 212 -18.30 -10.21 4.88
N ARG A 213 -17.35 -9.27 4.86
CA ARG A 213 -17.59 -7.83 4.94
C ARG A 213 -16.89 -7.14 3.79
N GLY A 214 -17.62 -6.34 3.02
CA GLY A 214 -17.07 -5.59 1.89
C GLY A 214 -16.49 -4.23 2.30
N GLY A 215 -15.77 -3.61 1.36
CA GLY A 215 -15.09 -2.32 1.55
C GLY A 215 -16.03 -1.14 1.83
N HIS A 216 -17.32 -1.26 1.49
CA HIS A 216 -18.35 -0.27 1.78
C HIS A 216 -19.32 -0.74 2.88
N GLY A 217 -19.05 -1.89 3.50
CA GLY A 217 -19.85 -2.45 4.59
C GLY A 217 -20.75 -3.62 4.18
N GLU A 218 -20.67 -4.12 2.95
CA GLU A 218 -21.52 -5.23 2.47
C GLU A 218 -21.42 -6.44 3.38
N GLU A 219 -22.53 -7.06 3.74
CA GLU A 219 -22.54 -8.31 4.51
C GLU A 219 -23.08 -9.48 3.66
N ALA A 220 -22.36 -10.60 3.70
CA ALA A 220 -22.75 -11.86 3.10
C ALA A 220 -22.04 -13.01 3.82
N ASP A 221 -22.58 -14.23 3.76
CA ASP A 221 -21.92 -15.41 4.33
C ASP A 221 -21.44 -16.35 3.21
N PHE A 222 -20.28 -16.98 3.39
CA PHE A 222 -19.67 -17.82 2.36
C PHE A 222 -19.19 -19.18 2.89
N LYS A 223 -20.08 -20.17 2.83
CA LYS A 223 -19.70 -21.57 3.00
C LYS A 223 -19.03 -22.09 1.73
N GLY A 224 -17.70 -22.02 1.69
CA GLY A 224 -16.91 -22.70 0.66
C GLY A 224 -17.14 -24.22 0.66
N ASP A 225 -16.92 -24.87 -0.48
CA ASP A 225 -16.88 -26.33 -0.55
C ASP A 225 -15.73 -26.90 0.27
N ASP A 226 -15.89 -28.15 0.71
CA ASP A 226 -14.87 -28.81 1.50
C ASP A 226 -13.58 -29.01 0.69
N HIS A 227 -12.46 -28.60 1.28
CA HIS A 227 -11.14 -28.59 0.65
C HIS A 227 -11.04 -27.81 -0.68
N ALA A 228 -11.97 -26.91 -0.94
CA ALA A 228 -11.93 -26.06 -2.14
C ALA A 228 -11.23 -24.73 -1.87
N THR A 229 -10.55 -24.23 -2.90
CA THR A 229 -9.88 -22.93 -2.89
C THR A 229 -10.68 -21.93 -3.69
N TYR A 230 -10.89 -20.72 -3.18
CA TYR A 230 -11.60 -19.64 -3.88
C TYR A 230 -10.77 -18.36 -3.91
N ASN A 231 -10.87 -17.59 -4.99
CA ASN A 231 -10.20 -16.29 -5.09
C ASN A 231 -10.90 -15.24 -4.23
N ALA A 232 -10.19 -14.68 -3.25
CA ALA A 232 -10.70 -13.61 -2.40
C ALA A 232 -10.33 -12.21 -2.93
N LEU A 233 -9.14 -12.06 -3.49
CA LEU A 233 -8.72 -10.81 -4.12
C LEU A 233 -7.93 -11.14 -5.39
N SER A 234 -8.33 -10.55 -6.51
CA SER A 234 -7.59 -10.53 -7.76
C SER A 234 -7.43 -9.07 -8.17
N ALA A 235 -6.19 -8.61 -8.22
CA ALA A 235 -5.80 -7.31 -8.71
C ALA A 235 -4.58 -7.47 -9.62
N ARG A 236 -4.21 -6.41 -10.35
CA ARG A 236 -2.99 -6.45 -11.16
C ARG A 236 -1.79 -6.83 -10.28
N ASN A 237 -1.05 -7.86 -10.68
CA ASN A 237 0.13 -8.38 -9.98
C ASN A 237 -0.10 -8.99 -8.58
N LEU A 238 -1.35 -9.14 -8.13
CA LEU A 238 -1.67 -9.77 -6.84
C LEU A 238 -2.91 -10.66 -6.96
N SER A 239 -2.77 -11.93 -6.58
CA SER A 239 -3.89 -12.86 -6.39
C SER A 239 -3.82 -13.46 -4.99
N LEU A 240 -4.92 -13.43 -4.27
CA LEU A 240 -5.13 -14.06 -2.97
C LEU A 240 -6.22 -15.12 -3.09
N ASN A 241 -5.86 -16.35 -2.78
CA ASN A 241 -6.77 -17.48 -2.76
C ASN A 241 -6.87 -18.06 -1.35
N LEU A 242 -8.06 -18.50 -0.97
CA LEU A 242 -8.37 -19.00 0.36
C LEU A 242 -8.88 -20.44 0.29
N LEU A 243 -8.28 -21.33 1.10
CA LEU A 243 -8.77 -22.69 1.28
C LEU A 243 -9.85 -22.75 2.35
N PHE A 244 -10.99 -23.33 2.01
CA PHE A 244 -12.08 -23.62 2.93
C PHE A 244 -12.06 -25.10 3.29
N GLU A 245 -12.30 -25.41 4.57
CA GLU A 245 -12.54 -26.78 5.05
C GLU A 245 -13.85 -26.80 5.82
N HIS A 246 -14.67 -27.83 5.59
CA HIS A 246 -15.85 -28.09 6.40
C HIS A 246 -15.42 -28.50 7.79
N THR A 247 -16.15 -28.01 8.79
CA THR A 247 -15.81 -28.26 10.19
C THR A 247 -17.04 -28.15 11.06
N ASN A 248 -16.98 -28.85 12.18
CA ASN A 248 -18.01 -28.80 13.20
C ASN A 248 -17.51 -27.95 14.35
N PHE A 249 -18.28 -26.94 14.73
CA PHE A 249 -17.96 -26.08 15.86
C PHE A 249 -19.21 -25.72 16.62
N ILE A 250 -19.03 -24.96 17.69
CA ILE A 250 -20.11 -24.55 18.58
C ILE A 250 -20.16 -23.04 18.49
N SER A 251 -21.32 -22.43 18.29
CA SER A 251 -21.41 -20.96 18.32
C SER A 251 -21.04 -20.46 19.73
N PRO A 252 -20.17 -19.45 19.89
CA PRO A 252 -19.74 -18.97 21.21
C PRO A 252 -20.89 -18.54 22.14
N HIS A 253 -21.93 -17.92 21.58
CA HIS A 253 -23.03 -17.33 22.35
C HIS A 253 -24.23 -18.27 22.47
N SER A 254 -24.73 -18.76 21.34
CA SER A 254 -25.97 -19.54 21.28
C SER A 254 -25.78 -21.04 21.55
N ARG A 255 -24.53 -21.49 21.74
CA ARG A 255 -24.15 -22.90 21.95
C ARG A 255 -24.81 -23.88 20.95
N LEU A 256 -25.02 -23.45 19.71
CA LEU A 256 -25.49 -24.29 18.60
C LEU A 256 -24.34 -25.17 18.13
N HIS A 257 -24.62 -26.43 17.75
CA HIS A 257 -23.67 -27.23 16.99
C HIS A 257 -23.79 -26.84 15.52
N ILE A 258 -22.73 -26.29 14.95
CA ILE A 258 -22.73 -25.77 13.59
C ILE A 258 -21.96 -26.71 12.67
N HIS A 259 -22.60 -27.16 11.61
CA HIS A 259 -22.00 -27.82 10.45
C HIS A 259 -21.62 -26.75 9.42
N GLY A 260 -20.43 -26.17 9.57
CA GLY A 260 -20.01 -25.01 8.80
C GLY A 260 -18.76 -25.24 7.97
N SER A 261 -18.06 -24.15 7.67
CA SER A 261 -16.71 -24.17 7.10
C SER A 261 -15.85 -23.15 7.83
N TRP A 262 -14.53 -23.22 7.66
CA TRP A 262 -13.60 -22.17 8.04
C TRP A 262 -12.57 -21.95 6.94
N VAL A 263 -12.02 -20.74 6.87
CA VAL A 263 -10.79 -20.48 6.13
C VAL A 263 -9.61 -21.12 6.88
N ARG A 264 -8.76 -21.83 6.14
CA ARG A 264 -7.65 -22.63 6.69
C ARG A 264 -6.28 -22.23 6.19
N ALA A 265 -6.20 -21.74 4.97
CA ALA A 265 -4.96 -21.28 4.39
C ALA A 265 -5.19 -20.11 3.44
N ALA A 266 -4.16 -19.27 3.35
CA ALA A 266 -4.05 -18.22 2.36
C ALA A 266 -2.88 -18.52 1.43
N PHE A 267 -3.12 -18.35 0.13
CA PHE A 267 -2.14 -18.50 -0.93
C PHE A 267 -2.09 -17.22 -1.73
N PHE A 268 -0.91 -16.62 -1.79
CA PHE A 268 -0.68 -15.40 -2.53
C PHE A 268 0.20 -15.70 -3.73
N THR A 269 -0.21 -15.20 -4.89
CA THR A 269 0.65 -15.11 -6.06
C THR A 269 0.91 -13.62 -6.31
N VAL A 270 2.17 -13.21 -6.25
CA VAL A 270 2.60 -11.81 -6.34
C VAL A 270 3.61 -11.66 -7.46
N ARG A 271 3.46 -10.63 -8.30
CA ARG A 271 4.47 -10.20 -9.26
C ARG A 271 5.14 -8.91 -8.77
N THR A 272 6.46 -8.90 -8.60
CA THR A 272 7.17 -7.70 -8.15
C THR A 272 7.18 -6.61 -9.24
N SER A 273 7.19 -5.35 -8.82
CA SER A 273 6.94 -4.21 -9.70
C SER A 273 8.06 -3.94 -10.70
N ARG A 274 9.32 -4.18 -10.34
CA ARG A 274 10.48 -3.76 -11.16
C ARG A 274 11.04 -4.90 -11.99
N THR A 275 11.24 -6.08 -11.39
CA THR A 275 11.81 -7.25 -12.11
C THR A 275 10.76 -8.21 -12.65
N GLY A 276 9.49 -8.08 -12.22
CA GLY A 276 8.44 -9.00 -12.63
C GLY A 276 8.59 -10.40 -12.04
N ARG A 277 9.35 -10.56 -10.94
CA ARG A 277 9.55 -11.85 -10.26
C ARG A 277 8.20 -12.36 -9.74
N LEU A 278 7.95 -13.65 -9.91
CA LEU A 278 6.75 -14.30 -9.39
C LEU A 278 7.07 -15.00 -8.07
N LEU A 279 6.38 -14.57 -7.00
CA LEU A 279 6.49 -15.15 -5.67
C LEU A 279 5.16 -15.76 -5.25
N HIS A 280 5.26 -16.94 -4.63
CA HIS A 280 4.17 -17.65 -4.00
C HIS A 280 4.34 -17.58 -2.49
N VAL A 281 3.38 -17.01 -1.77
CA VAL A 281 3.37 -16.98 -0.30
C VAL A 281 2.27 -17.89 0.22
N PHE A 282 2.61 -18.78 1.15
CA PHE A 282 1.67 -19.70 1.79
C PHE A 282 1.68 -19.51 3.30
N PHE A 283 0.48 -19.41 3.86
CA PHE A 283 0.25 -19.36 5.30
C PHE A 283 -0.92 -20.26 5.68
N HIS A 284 -0.76 -21.03 6.76
CA HIS A 284 -1.72 -22.06 7.17
C HIS A 284 -2.09 -21.89 8.64
N SER A 285 -3.39 -21.89 8.96
CA SER A 285 -3.87 -21.63 10.32
C SER A 285 -3.41 -22.69 11.34
N LYS A 286 -3.24 -23.93 10.90
CA LYS A 286 -2.73 -25.03 11.76
C LYS A 286 -1.20 -25.01 11.97
N ASP A 287 -0.44 -24.22 11.21
CA ASP A 287 1.00 -23.98 11.42
C ASP A 287 1.27 -22.46 11.44
N PRO A 288 0.74 -21.74 12.44
CA PRO A 288 0.63 -20.28 12.39
C PRO A 288 1.94 -19.56 12.73
N HIS A 289 3.00 -20.32 13.04
CA HIS A 289 4.30 -19.78 13.43
C HIS A 289 5.27 -19.69 12.24
N ARG A 290 4.82 -20.10 11.04
CA ARG A 290 5.63 -20.13 9.83
C ARG A 290 4.81 -19.72 8.61
N ALA A 291 5.46 -19.01 7.69
CA ALA A 291 4.99 -18.84 6.33
C ALA A 291 6.06 -19.29 5.35
N ILE A 292 5.64 -19.80 4.20
CA ILE A 292 6.54 -20.32 3.15
C ILE A 292 6.46 -19.39 1.95
N ILE A 293 7.61 -18.89 1.51
CA ILE A 293 7.74 -18.01 0.35
C ILE A 293 8.58 -18.75 -0.69
N ASN A 294 7.99 -19.01 -1.84
CA ASN A 294 8.66 -19.65 -2.96
C ASN A 294 8.81 -18.66 -4.11
N GLU A 295 10.03 -18.47 -4.59
CA GLU A 295 10.27 -17.79 -5.85
C GLU A 295 10.11 -18.79 -6.99
N ARG A 296 9.27 -18.45 -7.98
CA ARG A 296 9.10 -19.24 -9.20
C ARG A 296 10.08 -18.76 -10.25
N SER A 297 10.72 -19.69 -10.94
CA SER A 297 11.51 -19.42 -12.14
C SER A 297 10.60 -18.86 -13.26
N GLY A 298 10.86 -17.62 -13.71
CA GLY A 298 10.02 -16.99 -14.75
C GLY A 298 10.02 -15.45 -14.77
N CYS A 299 11.15 -14.81 -14.51
CA CYS A 299 11.30 -13.36 -14.65
C CYS A 299 11.19 -12.95 -16.13
N LEU A 300 10.49 -11.85 -16.42
CA LEU A 300 10.33 -11.34 -17.80
C LEU A 300 11.63 -10.75 -18.37
N MET A 301 12.67 -10.54 -17.55
CA MET A 301 13.96 -9.96 -17.94
C MET A 301 15.14 -10.67 -17.23
N HIS A 302 15.91 -11.49 -17.97
CA HIS A 302 17.24 -12.06 -17.66
C HIS A 302 17.37 -13.05 -16.45
N PRO A 303 18.44 -13.87 -16.35
CA PRO A 303 18.35 -15.25 -15.85
C PRO A 303 18.19 -15.31 -14.32
N CYS A 304 16.96 -15.54 -13.87
CA CYS A 304 16.68 -15.88 -12.48
C CYS A 304 17.06 -17.35 -12.24
N THR A 305 18.10 -17.55 -11.43
CA THR A 305 18.60 -18.88 -11.03
C THR A 305 17.71 -19.50 -9.97
N GLY A 306 17.00 -20.56 -10.35
CA GLY A 306 16.42 -21.57 -9.45
C GLY A 306 15.18 -21.15 -8.65
N ASN A 307 14.37 -22.15 -8.29
CA ASN A 307 13.31 -21.96 -7.30
C ASN A 307 13.98 -21.83 -5.92
N THR A 308 13.84 -20.68 -5.27
CA THR A 308 14.27 -20.50 -3.87
C THR A 308 13.08 -20.62 -2.94
N THR A 309 13.28 -21.30 -1.81
CA THR A 309 12.28 -21.39 -0.74
C THR A 309 12.81 -20.69 0.50
N THR A 310 12.05 -19.72 0.99
CA THR A 310 12.30 -19.03 2.24
C THR A 310 11.21 -19.40 3.25
N VAL A 311 11.61 -19.73 4.47
CA VAL A 311 10.68 -19.93 5.59
C VAL A 311 10.75 -18.71 6.48
N LEU A 312 9.66 -17.96 6.56
CA LEU A 312 9.50 -16.84 7.47
C LEU A 312 8.96 -17.37 8.79
N ALA A 313 9.77 -17.31 9.85
CA ALA A 313 9.34 -17.64 11.20
C ALA A 313 8.68 -16.43 11.88
N GLU A 314 7.75 -16.68 12.80
CA GLU A 314 7.13 -15.64 13.63
C GLU A 314 8.19 -14.84 14.42
N GLY A 315 8.08 -13.52 14.42
CA GLY A 315 9.05 -12.60 15.03
C GLY A 315 10.40 -12.55 14.30
N GLY A 316 10.54 -13.26 13.18
CA GLY A 316 11.70 -13.22 12.32
C GLY A 316 11.82 -11.90 11.55
N ARG A 317 12.95 -11.71 10.87
CA ARG A 317 13.13 -10.56 9.96
C ARG A 317 12.10 -10.65 8.85
N PRO A 318 11.37 -9.55 8.54
CA PRO A 318 10.45 -9.52 7.40
C PRO A 318 11.17 -9.92 6.11
N PHE A 319 10.47 -10.66 5.25
CA PHE A 319 10.92 -10.91 3.89
C PHE A 319 10.62 -9.68 3.03
N VAL A 320 11.62 -9.21 2.29
CA VAL A 320 11.50 -8.04 1.41
C VAL A 320 12.02 -8.40 0.02
N ALA A 321 11.19 -8.15 -0.99
CA ALA A 321 11.55 -8.28 -2.40
C ALA A 321 10.91 -7.14 -3.21
N GLU A 322 11.70 -6.10 -3.49
CA GLU A 322 11.21 -4.89 -4.16
C GLU A 322 10.04 -4.26 -3.39
N ASN A 323 8.87 -4.17 -4.01
CA ASN A 323 7.65 -3.63 -3.41
C ASN A 323 6.90 -4.63 -2.52
N LEU A 324 7.33 -5.90 -2.45
CA LEU A 324 6.72 -6.93 -1.62
C LEU A 324 7.39 -6.97 -0.24
N HIS A 325 6.59 -6.75 0.80
CA HIS A 325 6.96 -6.93 2.20
C HIS A 325 6.07 -7.99 2.84
N VAL A 326 6.67 -8.98 3.50
CA VAL A 326 5.96 -10.05 4.21
C VAL A 326 6.50 -10.16 5.62
N SER A 327 5.65 -9.99 6.62
CA SER A 327 5.99 -10.16 8.03
C SER A 327 5.03 -11.13 8.71
N LEU A 328 5.49 -11.80 9.77
CA LEU A 328 4.70 -12.74 10.55
C LEU A 328 4.91 -12.44 12.04
N ASN A 329 3.89 -11.94 12.70
CA ASN A 329 3.93 -11.61 14.13
C ASN A 329 2.60 -12.01 14.77
N HIS A 330 2.63 -12.54 15.98
CA HIS A 330 1.43 -12.92 16.74
C HIS A 330 0.43 -13.76 15.92
N LYS A 331 0.94 -14.76 15.19
CA LYS A 331 0.15 -15.63 14.29
C LYS A 331 -0.60 -14.91 13.17
N GLU A 332 -0.16 -13.71 12.83
CA GLU A 332 -0.71 -12.88 11.75
C GLU A 332 0.34 -12.63 10.69
N LEU A 333 0.06 -13.13 9.48
CA LEU A 333 0.83 -12.80 8.29
C LEU A 333 0.34 -11.45 7.76
N THR A 334 1.24 -10.47 7.67
CA THR A 334 1.00 -9.23 6.94
C THR A 334 1.74 -9.27 5.62
N LEU A 335 1.02 -9.03 4.51
CA LEU A 335 1.58 -8.89 3.17
C LEU A 335 1.27 -7.50 2.64
N ALA A 336 2.30 -6.77 2.21
CA ALA A 336 2.17 -5.45 1.61
C ALA A 336 2.87 -5.40 0.23
N THR A 337 2.20 -4.82 -0.76
CA THR A 337 2.71 -4.70 -2.15
C THR A 337 2.93 -3.26 -2.61
N GLY A 338 2.74 -2.29 -1.72
CA GLY A 338 2.63 -0.86 -2.03
C GLY A 338 1.23 -0.42 -2.49
N ARG A 339 0.41 -1.35 -3.02
CA ARG A 339 -0.98 -1.09 -3.42
C ARG A 339 -2.01 -1.81 -2.55
N TRP A 340 -1.64 -2.94 -1.97
CA TRP A 340 -2.51 -3.72 -1.11
C TRP A 340 -1.78 -4.08 0.17
N ARG A 341 -2.52 -4.03 1.27
CA ARG A 341 -2.16 -4.62 2.54
C ARG A 341 -3.16 -5.73 2.85
N VAL A 342 -2.65 -6.90 3.21
CA VAL A 342 -3.45 -8.06 3.56
C VAL A 342 -2.99 -8.60 4.91
N TRP A 343 -3.95 -8.85 5.79
CA TRP A 343 -3.74 -9.53 7.06
C TRP A 343 -4.40 -10.89 7.00
N ALA A 344 -3.64 -11.95 7.28
CA ALA A 344 -4.16 -13.30 7.45
C ALA A 344 -3.80 -13.76 8.86
N GLN A 345 -4.77 -13.76 9.76
CA GLN A 345 -4.58 -14.05 11.17
C GLN A 345 -5.11 -15.44 11.51
N SER A 346 -4.23 -16.30 12.03
CA SER A 346 -4.67 -17.54 12.64
C SER A 346 -5.23 -17.27 14.04
N THR A 347 -6.52 -17.51 14.20
CA THR A 347 -7.26 -17.32 15.45
C THR A 347 -7.85 -18.64 15.95
N VAL A 348 -8.23 -18.64 17.23
CA VAL A 348 -8.91 -19.76 17.85
C VAL A 348 -10.38 -19.74 17.45
N GLY A 349 -10.89 -20.87 16.96
CA GLY A 349 -12.32 -21.07 16.76
C GLY A 349 -13.04 -21.16 18.09
N ARG A 350 -13.31 -20.05 18.78
CA ARG A 350 -14.07 -20.05 20.05
C ARG A 350 -15.41 -20.78 19.85
N PRO A 351 -15.83 -21.68 20.75
CA PRO A 351 -15.25 -22.08 22.04
C PRO A 351 -14.31 -23.30 21.97
N HIS A 352 -13.71 -23.60 20.81
CA HIS A 352 -12.79 -24.72 20.56
C HIS A 352 -11.32 -24.27 20.61
N PRO A 353 -10.67 -24.24 21.79
CA PRO A 353 -9.32 -23.69 21.98
C PRO A 353 -8.20 -24.33 21.13
N ASN A 354 -8.45 -25.51 20.54
CA ASN A 354 -7.46 -26.26 19.77
C ASN A 354 -7.79 -26.34 18.27
N GLN A 355 -8.83 -25.63 17.83
CA GLN A 355 -9.22 -25.61 16.44
C GLN A 355 -8.93 -24.24 15.83
N LEU A 356 -7.80 -24.13 15.11
CA LEU A 356 -7.34 -22.87 14.54
C LEU A 356 -7.96 -22.58 13.18
N ARG A 357 -8.59 -21.41 13.06
CA ARG A 357 -9.18 -20.89 11.82
C ARG A 357 -8.45 -19.62 11.40
N MET A 358 -8.68 -19.17 10.18
CA MET A 358 -8.08 -17.94 9.66
C MET A 358 -9.14 -16.85 9.52
N ASN A 359 -8.82 -15.65 9.98
CA ASN A 359 -9.48 -14.42 9.54
C ASN A 359 -8.60 -13.78 8.47
N VAL A 360 -9.22 -13.19 7.46
CA VAL A 360 -8.50 -12.51 6.38
C VAL A 360 -9.10 -11.13 6.18
N GLU A 361 -8.25 -10.13 6.05
CA GLU A 361 -8.63 -8.74 5.78
C GLU A 361 -7.74 -8.19 4.67
N VAL A 362 -8.34 -7.46 3.73
CA VAL A 362 -7.65 -6.78 2.62
C VAL A 362 -7.99 -5.31 2.67
N LYS A 363 -7.00 -4.46 2.37
CA LYS A 363 -7.17 -3.02 2.28
C LYS A 363 -6.30 -2.45 1.15
N PRO A 364 -6.87 -1.63 0.26
CA PRO A 364 -6.06 -0.87 -0.70
C PRO A 364 -5.26 0.21 0.05
N THR A 365 -4.02 0.44 -0.37
CA THR A 365 -3.14 1.49 0.16
C THR A 365 -2.89 2.60 -0.87
N TYR A 366 -3.85 2.78 -1.80
CA TYR A 366 -3.82 3.70 -2.94
C TYR A 366 -5.25 4.03 -3.36
N GLU A 367 -5.41 5.00 -4.26
CA GLU A 367 -6.68 5.36 -4.90
C GLU A 367 -7.20 4.24 -5.82
N VAL A 368 -7.87 3.24 -5.23
CA VAL A 368 -8.38 2.05 -5.92
C VAL A 368 -9.41 2.41 -7.01
N ASN A 369 -10.18 3.48 -6.79
CA ASN A 369 -11.20 3.96 -7.72
C ASN A 369 -10.60 4.59 -8.99
N ALA A 370 -9.31 4.97 -8.98
CA ALA A 370 -8.60 5.50 -10.14
C ALA A 370 -7.85 4.42 -10.94
N ASP A 371 -7.74 3.18 -10.45
CA ASP A 371 -6.98 2.12 -11.14
C ASP A 371 -7.60 1.77 -12.50
N PRO A 372 -6.87 1.68 -13.62
CA PRO A 372 -7.43 1.11 -14.85
C PRO A 372 -7.91 -0.35 -14.70
N VAL A 373 -7.41 -1.09 -13.70
CA VAL A 373 -7.81 -2.46 -13.36
C VAL A 373 -8.60 -2.46 -12.06
N ALA A 374 -9.93 -2.43 -12.15
CA ALA A 374 -10.75 -2.63 -10.97
C ALA A 374 -10.52 -4.04 -10.38
N PRO A 375 -10.27 -4.15 -9.06
CA PRO A 375 -10.05 -5.44 -8.42
C PRO A 375 -11.31 -6.30 -8.46
N HIS A 376 -11.12 -7.61 -8.35
CA HIS A 376 -12.18 -8.61 -8.28
C HIS A 376 -11.85 -9.67 -7.23
N GLY A 377 -12.64 -10.74 -7.18
CA GLY A 377 -12.57 -11.78 -6.15
C GLY A 377 -13.66 -11.56 -5.11
N LEU A 378 -13.84 -12.53 -4.19
CA LEU A 378 -14.90 -12.45 -3.17
C LEU A 378 -14.91 -11.12 -2.41
N LEU A 379 -13.72 -10.63 -2.03
CA LEU A 379 -13.52 -9.33 -1.37
C LEU A 379 -13.18 -8.22 -2.35
N GLY A 380 -12.31 -8.47 -3.33
CA GLY A 380 -11.79 -7.39 -4.19
C GLY A 380 -12.88 -6.70 -5.03
N GLN A 381 -13.95 -7.41 -5.38
CA GLN A 381 -15.04 -6.83 -6.19
C GLN A 381 -15.86 -5.76 -5.46
N THR A 382 -15.71 -5.62 -4.14
CA THR A 382 -16.44 -4.59 -3.36
C THR A 382 -15.80 -3.21 -3.48
N TYR A 383 -14.71 -3.08 -4.23
CA TYR A 383 -14.05 -1.80 -4.54
C TYR A 383 -14.37 -1.40 -5.99
N ASP A 384 -15.63 -1.07 -6.23
CA ASP A 384 -16.28 -0.99 -7.54
C ASP A 384 -16.84 0.40 -7.91
N ARG A 385 -16.47 1.44 -7.16
CA ARG A 385 -16.73 2.86 -7.46
C ARG A 385 -18.20 3.27 -7.44
N ASP A 386 -19.06 2.49 -6.79
CA ASP A 386 -20.49 2.81 -6.70
C ASP A 386 -20.90 3.37 -5.33
N ASP A 387 -20.05 3.23 -4.30
CA ASP A 387 -20.32 3.52 -2.89
C ASP A 387 -21.58 2.81 -2.35
N LEU A 388 -21.99 1.69 -2.97
CA LEU A 388 -23.18 0.95 -2.58
C LEU A 388 -22.85 -0.27 -1.72
N GLU A 389 -23.69 -0.47 -0.70
CA GLU A 389 -23.64 -1.65 0.13
C GLU A 389 -24.61 -2.71 -0.43
N VAL A 390 -24.15 -3.64 -1.26
CA VAL A 390 -25.02 -4.72 -1.79
C VAL A 390 -24.89 -5.98 -0.92
N ASN A 391 -25.82 -6.12 0.03
CA ASN A 391 -25.86 -7.24 0.96
C ASN A 391 -26.33 -8.53 0.30
N GLY A 392 -25.58 -9.60 0.52
CA GLY A 392 -25.83 -10.91 -0.07
C GLY A 392 -26.63 -11.83 0.84
N GLU A 393 -26.70 -13.09 0.42
CA GLU A 393 -27.24 -14.18 1.21
C GLU A 393 -26.42 -14.37 2.49
N ARG A 394 -27.15 -14.61 3.59
CA ARG A 394 -26.60 -14.88 4.93
C ARG A 394 -27.30 -16.08 5.53
N ASP A 395 -26.58 -16.81 6.36
CA ASP A 395 -27.12 -17.93 7.10
C ASP A 395 -28.11 -17.46 8.18
N ASP A 396 -29.25 -18.15 8.28
CA ASP A 396 -30.26 -17.84 9.29
C ASP A 396 -30.00 -18.62 10.58
N TYR A 397 -29.33 -17.98 11.53
CA TYR A 397 -29.09 -18.53 12.87
C TYR A 397 -30.32 -18.51 13.78
N SER A 398 -31.49 -18.08 13.28
CA SER A 398 -32.76 -18.13 14.02
C SER A 398 -33.49 -19.47 13.86
N LEU A 399 -33.11 -20.30 12.90
CA LEU A 399 -33.72 -21.61 12.62
C LEU A 399 -32.70 -22.75 12.76
N LEU A 400 -33.16 -23.88 13.30
CA LEU A 400 -32.40 -25.12 13.35
C LEU A 400 -32.64 -25.95 12.09
N ASP A 401 -31.78 -26.96 11.88
CA ASP A 401 -31.94 -27.90 10.76
C ASP A 401 -33.27 -28.70 10.83
N ASP A 402 -33.89 -28.80 12.01
CA ASP A 402 -35.19 -29.44 12.21
C ASP A 402 -36.40 -28.49 12.04
N GLY A 403 -36.15 -27.25 11.60
CA GLY A 403 -37.17 -26.23 11.33
C GLY A 403 -37.69 -25.47 12.55
N ARG A 404 -37.25 -25.82 13.77
CA ARG A 404 -37.63 -25.07 14.98
C ARG A 404 -36.81 -23.80 15.13
N ARG A 405 -37.36 -22.81 15.84
CA ARG A 405 -36.62 -21.59 16.18
C ARG A 405 -35.55 -21.87 17.22
N THR A 406 -34.40 -21.21 17.10
CA THR A 406 -33.33 -21.30 18.11
C THR A 406 -33.77 -20.80 19.49
N THR A 407 -34.76 -19.89 19.54
CA THR A 407 -35.38 -19.40 20.78
C THR A 407 -36.24 -20.43 21.50
N GLU A 408 -36.69 -21.49 20.83
CA GLU A 408 -37.51 -22.56 21.42
C GLU A 408 -36.66 -23.63 22.13
N ARG A 409 -35.32 -23.48 22.11
CA ARG A 409 -34.39 -24.45 22.69
C ARG A 409 -34.48 -24.45 24.22
N LYS A 410 -34.61 -25.65 24.78
CA LYS A 410 -34.38 -25.94 26.19
C LYS A 410 -33.06 -26.70 26.34
N GLY A 411 -31.93 -26.00 26.23
CA GLY A 411 -30.59 -26.56 26.46
C GLY A 411 -29.58 -26.40 25.31
N THR A 412 -28.39 -26.99 25.50
CA THR A 412 -27.30 -27.08 24.51
C THR A 412 -27.51 -28.29 23.58
N GLY A 413 -26.97 -28.27 22.36
CA GLY A 413 -26.91 -29.50 21.54
C GLY A 413 -27.60 -29.49 20.17
N SER A 414 -28.59 -28.63 19.91
CA SER A 414 -29.26 -28.61 18.61
C SER A 414 -28.37 -28.07 17.48
N VAL A 415 -28.67 -28.55 16.28
CA VAL A 415 -27.79 -28.52 15.10
C VAL A 415 -28.27 -27.48 14.10
N LEU A 416 -27.32 -26.79 13.48
CA LEU A 416 -27.52 -25.85 12.39
C LEU A 416 -26.46 -26.12 11.30
N THR A 417 -26.87 -26.12 10.05
CA THR A 417 -25.96 -26.24 8.91
C THR A 417 -25.94 -24.93 8.14
N THR A 418 -24.76 -24.31 8.00
CA THR A 418 -24.61 -23.14 7.13
C THR A 418 -24.67 -23.55 5.66
N ARG A 419 -25.10 -22.66 4.77
CA ARG A 419 -25.40 -22.92 3.37
C ARG A 419 -25.12 -21.73 2.45
N ALA A 420 -25.16 -20.51 2.97
CA ALA A 420 -25.00 -19.29 2.17
C ALA A 420 -23.66 -19.30 1.42
N LYS A 421 -23.67 -18.84 0.17
CA LYS A 421 -22.47 -18.73 -0.69
C LYS A 421 -22.30 -17.34 -1.30
N ALA A 422 -22.61 -16.32 -0.50
CA ALA A 422 -22.60 -14.89 -0.84
C ALA A 422 -23.43 -14.51 -2.07
N ALA A 423 -24.42 -15.34 -2.43
CA ALA A 423 -25.32 -15.09 -3.55
C ALA A 423 -25.96 -13.69 -3.43
N GLY A 424 -25.95 -12.93 -4.53
CA GLY A 424 -26.49 -11.58 -4.57
C GLY A 424 -25.54 -10.46 -4.10
N ALA A 425 -24.44 -10.75 -3.37
CA ALA A 425 -23.38 -9.77 -3.09
C ALA A 425 -22.22 -9.83 -4.09
N ILE A 426 -22.06 -10.97 -4.76
CA ILE A 426 -20.97 -11.24 -5.71
C ILE A 426 -21.52 -11.32 -7.14
N GLU A 427 -20.69 -10.94 -8.11
CA GLU A 427 -21.00 -11.13 -9.52
C GLU A 427 -20.83 -12.60 -9.93
N GLY A 428 -21.86 -13.19 -10.56
CA GLY A 428 -21.88 -14.62 -10.85
C GLY A 428 -22.16 -15.46 -9.61
N ASP A 429 -21.70 -16.71 -9.62
CA ASP A 429 -21.92 -17.67 -8.54
C ASP A 429 -20.60 -18.11 -7.90
N ALA A 430 -20.66 -18.72 -6.72
CA ALA A 430 -19.47 -19.13 -5.97
C ALA A 430 -18.49 -20.03 -6.77
N GLU A 431 -19.00 -20.87 -7.67
CA GLU A 431 -18.15 -21.73 -8.50
C GLU A 431 -17.29 -20.93 -9.51
N ASP A 432 -17.70 -19.73 -9.91
CA ASP A 432 -16.91 -18.86 -10.79
C ASP A 432 -15.61 -18.39 -10.12
N TYR A 433 -15.56 -18.40 -8.79
CA TYR A 433 -14.41 -17.99 -7.98
C TYR A 433 -13.54 -19.17 -7.55
N LYS A 434 -13.95 -20.40 -7.85
CA LYS A 434 -13.25 -21.62 -7.42
C LYS A 434 -12.01 -21.82 -8.26
N MET A 435 -10.89 -22.05 -7.59
CA MET A 435 -9.57 -22.11 -8.22
C MET A 435 -9.19 -23.55 -8.54
N ALA A 436 -8.61 -23.75 -9.73
CA ALA A 436 -8.08 -25.04 -10.16
C ALA A 436 -6.91 -25.52 -9.27
N SER A 437 -6.14 -24.59 -8.70
CA SER A 437 -5.08 -24.90 -7.73
C SER A 437 -4.84 -23.72 -6.79
N ALA A 438 -4.16 -24.00 -5.67
CA ALA A 438 -3.91 -23.06 -4.60
C ALA A 438 -3.31 -21.72 -5.05
N PHE A 439 -2.36 -21.74 -5.99
CA PHE A 439 -1.67 -20.54 -6.50
C PHE A 439 -2.12 -20.13 -7.91
N SER A 440 -3.20 -20.73 -8.44
CA SER A 440 -3.73 -20.32 -9.74
C SER A 440 -4.13 -18.85 -9.70
N THR A 441 -3.91 -18.15 -10.79
CA THR A 441 -4.40 -16.78 -11.00
C THR A 441 -5.49 -16.74 -12.06
N ASP A 442 -5.67 -17.83 -12.80
CA ASP A 442 -6.67 -17.94 -13.87
C ASP A 442 -8.01 -18.42 -13.31
N PHE A 443 -9.06 -17.64 -13.60
CA PHE A 443 -10.48 -17.87 -13.31
C PHE A 443 -11.30 -16.81 -14.05
N ARG A 444 -12.64 -16.95 -14.05
CA ARG A 444 -13.57 -16.12 -14.85
C ARG A 444 -13.35 -14.61 -14.73
N PHE A 445 -13.02 -14.13 -13.53
CA PHE A 445 -12.88 -12.70 -13.24
C PHE A 445 -11.44 -12.28 -12.92
N SER A 446 -10.44 -13.02 -13.41
CA SER A 446 -9.05 -12.71 -13.14
C SER A 446 -8.66 -11.29 -13.54
N ARG A 447 -7.84 -10.67 -12.69
CA ARG A 447 -7.24 -9.34 -12.88
C ARG A 447 -5.73 -9.36 -12.86
N PHE A 448 -5.12 -10.54 -12.62
CA PHE A 448 -3.71 -10.66 -12.30
C PHE A 448 -2.79 -10.11 -13.39
N ASP A 449 -3.05 -10.47 -14.64
CA ASP A 449 -2.30 -10.02 -15.82
C ASP A 449 -3.03 -8.93 -16.63
N ALA A 450 -4.15 -8.40 -16.10
CA ALA A 450 -4.94 -7.39 -16.81
C ALA A 450 -4.20 -6.05 -16.87
N MET A 451 -4.34 -5.35 -17.99
CA MET A 451 -3.89 -3.96 -18.14
C MET A 451 -5.03 -2.95 -17.94
N ALA A 452 -6.27 -3.40 -18.16
CA ALA A 452 -7.49 -2.68 -17.82
C ALA A 452 -8.60 -3.70 -17.53
N ALA A 453 -9.50 -3.38 -16.60
CA ALA A 453 -10.67 -4.20 -16.31
C ALA A 453 -11.79 -3.35 -15.68
N PRO A 454 -13.06 -3.59 -16.07
CA PRO A 454 -14.19 -2.88 -15.49
C PRO A 454 -14.44 -3.33 -14.04
N VAL A 455 -15.13 -2.45 -13.31
CA VAL A 455 -15.73 -2.74 -11.99
C VAL A 455 -16.80 -3.84 -12.10
N ARG A 456 -17.22 -4.42 -10.96
CA ARG A 456 -18.29 -5.44 -10.95
C ARG A 456 -19.57 -4.88 -11.55
N ASN A 457 -20.36 -5.72 -12.20
CA ASN A 457 -21.65 -5.31 -12.71
C ASN A 457 -22.72 -5.33 -11.61
N VAL A 458 -22.87 -4.21 -10.91
CA VAL A 458 -23.83 -4.01 -9.81
C VAL A 458 -25.27 -4.32 -10.23
N SER A 459 -25.64 -4.04 -11.49
CA SER A 459 -26.99 -4.31 -11.99
C SER A 459 -27.32 -5.81 -12.13
N ALA A 460 -26.30 -6.67 -12.11
CA ALA A 460 -26.44 -8.12 -12.12
C ALA A 460 -26.55 -8.72 -10.71
N LEU A 461 -26.40 -7.91 -9.65
CA LEU A 461 -26.48 -8.36 -8.27
C LEU A 461 -27.95 -8.48 -7.82
N GLY A 462 -28.26 -9.59 -7.14
CA GLY A 462 -29.58 -9.85 -6.56
C GLY A 462 -29.74 -9.43 -5.09
N GLY A 463 -28.70 -8.83 -4.50
CA GLY A 463 -28.63 -8.49 -3.08
C GLY A 463 -29.46 -7.28 -2.67
N ARG A 464 -29.57 -7.07 -1.36
CA ARG A 464 -30.27 -5.90 -0.78
C ARG A 464 -29.34 -4.71 -0.70
N VAL A 465 -29.71 -3.62 -1.36
CA VAL A 465 -28.94 -2.36 -1.34
C VAL A 465 -29.16 -1.61 -0.02
N GLY A 466 -28.10 -1.39 0.74
CA GLY A 466 -28.00 -0.48 1.88
C GLY A 466 -27.41 0.87 1.46
N ARG A 467 -27.55 1.89 2.32
CA ARG A 467 -26.80 3.15 2.17
C ARG A 467 -25.53 3.03 3.01
N SER A 468 -24.37 3.17 2.36
CA SER A 468 -23.05 3.22 3.03
C SER A 468 -23.09 4.17 4.24
N HIS A 469 -22.63 3.67 5.39
CA HIS A 469 -22.58 4.45 6.64
C HIS A 469 -21.42 5.47 6.68
N HIS A 470 -20.67 5.67 5.59
CA HIS A 470 -19.56 6.64 5.53
C HIS A 470 -19.98 8.12 5.53
N HIS A 471 -21.29 8.41 5.55
CA HIS A 471 -21.80 9.76 5.80
C HIS A 471 -22.72 9.80 7.03
N GLN A 472 -22.13 9.81 8.23
CA GLN A 472 -22.63 10.56 9.39
C GLN A 472 -21.70 10.46 10.60
N HIS A 473 -20.92 11.51 10.87
CA HIS A 473 -20.71 12.04 12.22
C HIS A 473 -20.22 13.50 12.15
N PRO A 474 -21.11 14.51 12.30
CA PRO A 474 -20.69 15.77 12.89
C PRO A 474 -20.47 15.55 14.38
N GLY A 475 -19.38 16.09 14.90
CA GLY A 475 -18.92 15.89 16.27
C GLY A 475 -20.02 16.05 17.32
N ARG A 476 -20.10 15.05 18.19
CA ARG A 476 -20.67 15.25 19.52
C ARG A 476 -19.51 15.24 20.50
N GLU A 477 -18.99 16.44 20.77
CA GLU A 477 -18.27 16.73 22.01
C GLU A 477 -19.12 16.20 23.19
N ARG A 478 -18.48 15.45 24.08
CA ARG A 478 -18.99 15.23 25.43
C ARG A 478 -17.94 15.76 26.40
N GLY A 479 -18.37 16.73 27.21
CA GLY A 479 -17.71 17.08 28.46
C GLY A 479 -18.02 16.10 29.58
#